data_AF-A0A7H4L1D4-F1
#
_entry.id   AF-A0A7H4L1D4-F1
#
_cell.length_a   1.000
_cell.length_b   1.000
_cell.length_c   1.000
_cell.angle_alpha   90.00
_cell.angle_beta   90.00
_cell.angle_gamma   90.00
#
_symmetry.space_group_name_H-M   'P 1'
#
loop_
_entity.id
_entity.type
_entity.pdbx_description
1 polymer ?
#
loop_
_entity_poly.entity_id
_entity_poly.type
_entity_poly.pdbx_seq_one_letter_code
_entity_poly.pdbx_strand_id
1 'polypeptide(L)'
;GVAEELVLKIMKGEFLFEPSVLNAFTAINRYFPGDVGIFFPLILNVVECNPGSALYIPAGILHAYLEGDLYEAMHLSDNVVRAGMTPKFIDIKSISKTVNFVPQVPFVVEPKEEKFVKSYIPPHPVFCIEYINVPANE
;
A
#
# COMPACT_ATOMS: atom_id res chain seq x y z
N GLY A 1 -0.36 17.23 22.81
CA GLY A 1 -0.92 18.16 21.80
C GLY A 1 -2.14 17.57 21.14
N VAL A 2 -2.92 18.35 20.36
CA VAL A 2 -4.18 17.88 19.73
C VAL A 2 -4.01 16.58 18.93
N ALA A 3 -2.88 16.44 18.22
CA ALA A 3 -2.55 15.24 17.45
C ALA A 3 -2.39 13.98 18.33
N GLU A 4 -1.66 14.09 19.44
CA GLU A 4 -1.47 12.98 20.40
C GLU A 4 -2.79 12.59 21.07
N GLU A 5 -3.63 13.59 21.40
CA GLU A 5 -4.96 13.34 21.95
C GLU A 5 -5.82 12.57 20.94
N LEU A 6 -5.81 12.96 19.67
CA LEU A 6 -6.54 12.25 18.62
C LEU A 6 -6.07 10.79 18.51
N VAL A 7 -4.75 10.54 18.45
CA VAL A 7 -4.21 9.18 18.39
C VAL A 7 -4.64 8.36 19.61
N LEU A 8 -4.61 8.94 20.81
CA LEU A 8 -5.07 8.26 22.03
C LEU A 8 -6.55 7.89 21.96
N LYS A 9 -7.41 8.79 21.46
CA LYS A 9 -8.85 8.51 21.30
C LYS A 9 -9.11 7.40 20.29
N ILE A 10 -8.38 7.40 19.17
CA ILE A 10 -8.45 6.33 18.16
C ILE A 10 -8.05 4.99 18.79
N MET A 11 -6.92 4.94 19.49
CA MET A 11 -6.41 3.71 20.12
C MET A 11 -7.32 3.21 21.27
N LYS A 12 -8.11 4.08 21.88
CA LYS A 12 -9.12 3.72 22.89
C LYS A 12 -10.44 3.23 22.29
N GLY A 13 -10.59 3.25 20.96
CA GLY A 13 -11.83 2.88 20.29
C GLY A 13 -12.94 3.91 20.47
N GLU A 14 -12.60 5.18 20.73
CA GLU A 14 -13.58 6.28 20.80
C GLU A 14 -14.16 6.64 19.41
N PHE A 15 -13.54 6.12 18.35
CA PHE A 15 -14.01 6.23 16.97
C PHE A 15 -14.29 4.84 16.39
N LEU A 16 -15.32 4.76 15.55
CA LEU A 16 -15.64 3.56 14.80
C LEU A 16 -14.96 3.64 13.42
N PHE A 17 -14.01 2.74 13.19
CA PHE A 17 -13.38 2.53 11.89
C PHE A 17 -13.58 1.08 11.43
N GLU A 18 -13.42 0.86 10.13
CA GLU A 18 -13.27 -0.49 9.60
C GLU A 18 -12.10 -1.21 10.28
N PRO A 19 -12.19 -2.54 10.52
CA PRO A 19 -11.13 -3.29 11.18
C PRO A 19 -9.76 -3.14 10.52
N SER A 20 -9.71 -3.08 9.19
CA SER A 20 -8.47 -2.90 8.42
C SER A 20 -7.77 -1.58 8.74
N VAL A 21 -8.52 -0.50 8.92
CA VAL A 21 -7.99 0.82 9.30
C VAL A 21 -7.40 0.77 10.71
N LEU A 22 -8.10 0.14 11.66
CA LEU A 22 -7.60 -0.01 13.03
C LEU A 22 -6.34 -0.89 13.11
N ASN A 23 -6.30 -1.95 12.31
CA ASN A 23 -5.12 -2.80 12.16
C ASN A 23 -3.93 -2.00 11.61
N ALA A 24 -4.16 -1.17 10.59
CA ALA A 24 -3.14 -0.28 10.05
C ALA A 24 -2.60 0.70 11.10
N PHE A 25 -3.47 1.34 11.89
CA PHE A 25 -3.06 2.18 13.02
C PHE A 25 -2.16 1.43 14.01
N THR A 26 -2.58 0.22 14.37
CA THR A 26 -1.87 -0.63 15.34
C THR A 26 -0.50 -1.02 14.81
N ALA A 27 -0.42 -1.47 13.56
CA ALA A 27 0.83 -1.82 12.89
C ALA A 27 1.78 -0.61 12.83
N ILE A 28 1.31 0.54 12.37
CA ILE A 28 2.14 1.75 12.25
C ILE A 28 2.65 2.18 13.63
N ASN A 29 1.79 2.26 14.65
CA ASN A 29 2.22 2.68 15.98
C ASN A 29 3.21 1.69 16.63
N ARG A 30 3.08 0.39 16.33
CA ARG A 30 4.00 -0.64 16.83
C ARG A 30 5.40 -0.49 16.24
N TYR A 31 5.52 -0.24 14.93
CA TYR A 31 6.81 -0.19 14.24
C TYR A 31 7.42 1.21 14.16
N PHE A 32 6.58 2.26 14.16
CA PHE A 32 6.96 3.66 14.01
C PHE A 32 6.26 4.53 15.07
N PRO A 33 6.49 4.27 16.38
CA PRO A 33 5.87 5.05 17.44
C PRO A 33 6.26 6.53 17.35
N GLY A 34 5.26 7.40 17.33
CA GLY A 34 5.45 8.86 17.24
C GLY A 34 5.73 9.41 15.84
N ASP A 35 5.72 8.57 14.80
CA ASP A 35 5.87 9.02 13.41
C ASP A 35 4.56 9.64 12.88
N VAL A 36 4.68 10.67 12.03
CA VAL A 36 3.54 11.37 11.40
C VAL A 36 2.70 10.44 10.50
N GLY A 37 3.29 9.36 10.01
CA GLY A 37 2.63 8.33 9.21
C GLY A 37 1.47 7.63 9.92
N ILE A 38 1.35 7.77 11.25
CA ILE A 38 0.19 7.28 12.00
C ILE A 38 -1.15 7.82 11.45
N PHE A 39 -1.14 8.98 10.77
CA PHE A 39 -2.34 9.56 10.17
C PHE A 39 -2.65 9.04 8.76
N PHE A 40 -1.76 8.27 8.13
CA PHE A 40 -1.98 7.77 6.77
C PHE A 40 -3.24 6.90 6.58
N PRO A 41 -3.64 6.04 7.53
CA PRO A 41 -4.89 5.29 7.41
C PRO A 41 -6.16 6.16 7.34
N LEU A 42 -6.07 7.46 7.69
CA LEU A 42 -7.19 8.40 7.59
C LEU A 42 -7.29 9.10 6.22
N ILE A 43 -6.22 9.09 5.43
CA ILE A 43 -6.12 9.86 4.18
C ILE A 43 -5.77 9.02 2.97
N LEU A 44 -5.26 7.79 3.17
CA LEU A 44 -4.99 6.81 2.12
C LEU A 44 -5.98 5.65 2.22
N ASN A 45 -6.24 5.01 1.09
CA ASN A 45 -7.02 3.76 1.08
C ASN A 45 -6.25 2.66 1.81
N VAL A 46 -6.88 2.02 2.81
CA VAL A 46 -6.36 0.80 3.42
C VAL A 46 -6.92 -0.38 2.64
N VAL A 47 -6.03 -1.14 1.99
CA VAL A 47 -6.40 -2.22 1.07
C VAL A 47 -5.89 -3.55 1.60
N GLU A 48 -6.80 -4.50 1.80
CA GLU A 48 -6.47 -5.88 2.14
C GLU A 48 -6.51 -6.73 0.86
N CYS A 49 -5.38 -7.33 0.52
CA CYS A 49 -5.26 -8.18 -0.67
C CYS A 49 -5.35 -9.66 -0.26
N ASN A 50 -6.30 -10.38 -0.85
CA ASN A 50 -6.36 -11.84 -0.71
C ASN A 50 -5.30 -12.49 -1.61
N PRO A 51 -4.82 -13.71 -1.31
CA PRO A 51 -3.93 -14.45 -2.19
C PRO A 51 -4.46 -14.51 -3.64
N GLY A 52 -3.62 -14.15 -4.60
CA GLY A 52 -4.00 -14.04 -6.02
C GLY A 52 -4.59 -12.68 -6.43
N SER A 53 -4.77 -11.74 -5.50
CA SER A 53 -5.08 -10.34 -5.86
C SER A 53 -3.81 -9.64 -6.35
N ALA A 54 -3.96 -8.69 -7.26
CA ALA A 54 -2.86 -7.87 -7.74
C ALA A 54 -3.28 -6.40 -7.82
N LEU A 55 -2.36 -5.51 -7.45
CA LEU A 55 -2.54 -4.06 -7.56
C LEU A 55 -1.49 -3.48 -8.51
N TYR A 56 -1.90 -2.50 -9.29
CA TYR A 56 -0.98 -1.63 -10.03
C TYR A 56 -0.86 -0.29 -9.30
N ILE A 57 0.37 0.14 -9.04
CA ILE A 57 0.66 1.41 -8.37
C ILE A 57 1.31 2.36 -9.39
N PRO A 58 0.58 3.38 -9.87
CA PRO A 58 1.14 4.39 -10.77
C PRO A 58 2.21 5.25 -10.08
N ALA A 59 3.05 5.89 -10.89
CA ALA A 59 3.97 6.92 -10.40
C ALA A 59 3.21 8.08 -9.74
N GLY A 60 3.80 8.66 -8.69
CA GLY A 60 3.21 9.80 -7.97
C GLY A 60 2.10 9.45 -6.98
N ILE A 61 1.86 8.17 -6.71
CA ILE A 61 0.90 7.71 -5.69
C ILE A 61 1.63 7.36 -4.40
N LEU A 62 1.19 7.93 -3.27
CA LEU A 62 1.65 7.50 -1.95
C LEU A 62 1.07 6.12 -1.62
N HIS A 63 1.95 5.21 -1.24
CA HIS A 63 1.60 3.85 -0.85
C HIS A 63 2.60 3.33 0.18
N ALA A 64 2.16 2.35 0.97
CA ALA A 64 3.00 1.63 1.90
C ALA A 64 2.48 0.19 2.03
N TYR A 65 3.40 -0.77 2.12
CA TYR A 65 3.08 -2.14 2.49
C TYR A 65 3.21 -2.27 4.01
N LEU A 66 2.19 -2.79 4.67
CA LEU A 66 2.13 -2.86 6.14
C LEU A 66 2.43 -4.26 6.67
N GLU A 67 1.80 -5.29 6.10
CA GLU A 67 1.88 -6.67 6.57
C GLU A 67 1.58 -7.66 5.43
N GLY A 68 2.13 -8.87 5.53
CA GLY A 68 1.91 -9.98 4.59
C GLY A 68 3.08 -10.22 3.64
N ASP A 69 2.92 -11.25 2.81
CA ASP A 69 3.86 -11.64 1.77
C ASP A 69 3.31 -11.28 0.39
N LEU A 70 4.15 -10.72 -0.48
CA LEU A 70 3.76 -10.35 -1.83
C LEU A 70 4.92 -10.52 -2.83
N TYR A 71 4.56 -10.61 -4.10
CA TYR A 71 5.50 -10.44 -5.20
C TYR A 71 5.41 -9.01 -5.73
N GLU A 72 6.55 -8.32 -5.78
CA GLU A 72 6.64 -6.98 -6.34
C GLU A 72 7.44 -7.02 -7.64
N ALA A 73 6.88 -6.41 -8.69
CA ALA A 73 7.59 -6.13 -9.92
C ALA A 73 7.52 -4.62 -10.18
N MET A 74 8.67 -4.04 -10.52
CA MET A 74 8.82 -2.60 -10.70
C MET A 74 9.73 -2.30 -11.89
N HIS A 75 9.62 -1.09 -12.43
CA HIS A 75 10.59 -0.59 -13.40
C HIS A 75 11.99 -0.54 -12.77
N LEU A 76 13.04 -0.63 -13.58
CA LEU A 76 14.42 -0.41 -13.13
C LEU A 76 14.61 1.05 -12.69
N SER A 77 14.28 1.34 -11.43
CA SER A 77 14.38 2.65 -10.78
C SER A 77 14.39 2.43 -9.28
N ASP A 78 15.30 3.09 -8.57
CA ASP A 78 15.38 3.13 -7.11
C ASP A 78 14.96 4.50 -6.54
N ASN A 79 14.40 5.38 -7.38
CA ASN A 79 13.89 6.68 -6.97
C ASN A 79 12.71 6.54 -6.00
N VAL A 80 12.94 6.87 -4.73
CA VAL A 80 11.92 6.83 -3.68
C VAL A 80 11.88 8.15 -2.93
N VAL A 81 10.73 8.82 -2.98
CA VAL A 81 10.38 9.95 -2.10
C VAL A 81 9.59 9.40 -0.92
N ARG A 82 10.05 9.65 0.30
CA ARG A 82 9.41 9.16 1.54
C ARG A 82 8.51 10.23 2.12
N ALA A 83 7.36 9.84 2.67
CA ALA A 83 6.40 10.76 3.29
C ALA A 83 6.23 10.57 4.80
N GLY A 84 6.69 9.44 5.35
CA GLY A 84 6.55 9.07 6.76
C GLY A 84 6.96 7.61 6.95
N MET A 85 6.70 7.06 8.13
CA MET A 85 7.05 5.69 8.52
C MET A 85 8.52 5.39 8.28
N THR A 86 9.38 6.34 8.65
CA THR A 86 10.82 6.23 8.36
C THR A 86 11.65 7.11 9.27
N PRO A 87 12.82 6.63 9.76
CA PRO A 87 13.78 7.49 10.43
C PRO A 87 14.63 8.32 9.44
N LYS A 88 14.49 8.08 8.12
CA LYS A 88 15.27 8.75 7.08
C LYS A 88 14.71 10.15 6.78
N PHE A 89 15.51 10.96 6.10
CA PHE A 89 15.12 12.29 5.65
C PHE A 89 13.86 12.25 4.77
N ILE A 90 12.94 13.19 5.04
CA ILE A 90 11.69 13.41 4.31
C ILE A 90 11.82 14.72 3.54
N ASP A 91 11.91 14.63 2.21
CA ASP A 91 11.98 15.81 1.34
C ASP A 91 10.57 16.32 0.99
N ILE A 92 10.06 17.20 1.84
CA ILE A 92 8.71 17.78 1.70
C ILE A 92 8.54 18.51 0.35
N LYS A 93 9.59 19.13 -0.19
CA LYS A 93 9.51 19.85 -1.48
C LYS A 93 9.38 18.89 -2.65
N SER A 94 10.01 17.72 -2.57
CA SER A 94 9.86 16.67 -3.59
C SER A 94 8.49 16.01 -3.50
N ILE A 95 7.95 15.78 -2.29
CA ILE A 95 6.59 15.28 -2.10
C ILE A 95 5.57 16.18 -2.81
N SER A 96 5.62 17.49 -2.57
CA SER A 96 4.63 18.42 -3.13
C SER A 96 4.67 18.56 -4.65
N LYS A 97 5.79 18.19 -5.29
CA LYS A 97 5.95 18.20 -6.75
C LYS A 97 5.60 16.86 -7.41
N THR A 98 5.81 15.76 -6.69
CA THR A 98 5.71 14.40 -7.26
C THR A 98 4.37 13.74 -6.96
N VAL A 99 3.80 13.98 -5.77
CA VAL A 99 2.56 13.31 -5.35
C VAL A 99 1.36 13.95 -6.04
N ASN A 100 0.51 13.09 -6.61
CA ASN A 100 -0.80 13.49 -7.08
C ASN A 100 -1.82 13.44 -5.92
N PHE A 101 -2.24 14.61 -5.45
CA PHE A 101 -3.18 14.75 -4.32
C PHE A 101 -4.65 14.63 -4.72
N VAL A 102 -4.95 14.07 -5.89
CA VAL A 102 -6.33 13.74 -6.30
C VAL A 102 -6.70 12.37 -5.73
N PRO A 103 -7.85 12.23 -5.04
CA PRO A 103 -8.32 10.91 -4.59
C PRO A 103 -8.35 9.89 -5.72
N GLN A 104 -7.79 8.72 -5.48
CA GLN A 104 -7.76 7.60 -6.44
C GLN A 104 -8.41 6.37 -5.82
N VAL A 105 -9.00 5.54 -6.66
CA VAL A 105 -9.38 4.17 -6.30
C VAL A 105 -8.18 3.26 -6.59
N PRO A 106 -7.80 2.33 -5.70
CA PRO A 106 -6.74 1.37 -5.96
C PRO A 106 -6.99 0.61 -7.27
N PHE A 107 -5.98 0.54 -8.13
CA PHE A 107 -6.11 -0.15 -9.42
C PHE A 107 -5.89 -1.64 -9.22
N VAL A 108 -6.98 -2.41 -9.23
CA VAL A 108 -6.93 -3.89 -9.20
C VAL A 108 -6.63 -4.41 -10.60
N VAL A 109 -5.62 -5.28 -10.69
CA VAL A 109 -5.25 -5.95 -11.94
C VAL A 109 -5.96 -7.30 -12.00
N GLU A 110 -7.04 -7.36 -12.77
CA GLU A 110 -7.75 -8.61 -13.02
C GLU A 110 -6.91 -9.53 -13.92
N PRO A 111 -6.65 -10.78 -13.50
CA PRO A 111 -5.86 -11.70 -14.31
C PRO A 111 -6.65 -12.17 -15.54
N LYS A 112 -5.95 -12.32 -16.66
CA LYS A 112 -6.44 -13.13 -17.78
C LYS A 112 -6.11 -14.60 -17.51
N GLU A 113 -7.12 -15.44 -17.44
CA GLU A 113 -6.97 -16.87 -17.14
C GLU A 113 -7.07 -17.73 -18.39
N GLU A 114 -6.07 -18.59 -18.61
CA GLU A 114 -6.04 -19.59 -19.69
C GLU A 114 -5.47 -20.92 -19.17
N LYS A 115 -6.32 -21.97 -19.12
CA LYS A 115 -5.97 -23.30 -18.60
C LYS A 115 -5.36 -23.27 -17.19
N PHE A 116 -4.03 -23.30 -17.11
CA PHE A 116 -3.23 -23.35 -15.88
C PHE A 116 -2.51 -22.04 -15.59
N VAL A 117 -2.70 -21.01 -16.42
CA VAL A 117 -1.96 -19.75 -16.36
C VAL A 117 -2.91 -18.61 -16.00
N LYS A 118 -2.51 -17.78 -15.03
CA LYS A 118 -3.12 -16.47 -14.75
C LYS A 118 -2.11 -15.38 -15.11
N SER A 119 -2.48 -14.49 -16.01
CA SER A 119 -1.62 -13.40 -16.50
C SER A 119 -2.10 -12.05 -15.95
N TYR A 120 -1.27 -11.39 -15.13
CA TYR A 120 -1.54 -10.07 -14.58
C TYR A 120 -0.84 -9.01 -15.43
N ILE A 121 -1.62 -8.29 -16.24
CA ILE A 121 -1.12 -7.30 -17.20
C ILE A 121 -1.46 -5.90 -16.69
N PRO A 122 -0.48 -5.11 -16.21
CA PRO A 122 -0.75 -3.74 -15.76
C PRO A 122 -1.06 -2.82 -16.95
N PRO A 123 -1.77 -1.69 -16.73
CA PRO A 123 -2.12 -0.72 -17.77
C PRO A 123 -0.93 -0.15 -18.54
N HIS A 124 0.23 -0.08 -17.89
CA HIS A 124 1.49 0.31 -18.52
C HIS A 124 2.38 -0.94 -18.66
N PRO A 125 2.39 -1.61 -19.83
CA PRO A 125 2.91 -2.97 -19.97
C PRO A 125 4.43 -2.99 -20.13
N VAL A 126 5.16 -2.54 -19.11
CA VAL A 126 6.64 -2.73 -19.06
C VAL A 126 6.98 -4.16 -18.63
N PHE A 127 6.08 -4.82 -17.92
CA PHE A 127 6.20 -6.21 -17.48
C PHE A 127 4.81 -6.86 -17.38
N CYS A 128 4.79 -8.19 -17.31
CA CYS A 128 3.63 -9.04 -17.01
C CYS A 128 4.06 -10.07 -15.97
N ILE A 129 3.16 -10.42 -15.04
CA ILE A 129 3.39 -11.52 -14.09
C ILE A 129 2.48 -12.68 -14.48
N GLU A 130 3.06 -13.85 -14.68
CA GLU A 130 2.31 -15.08 -14.92
C GLU A 130 2.41 -16.01 -13.71
N TYR A 131 1.25 -16.43 -13.20
CA TYR A 131 1.15 -17.51 -12.22
C TYR A 131 0.75 -18.79 -12.95
N ILE A 132 1.61 -19.80 -12.91
CA ILE A 132 1.40 -21.08 -13.59
C ILE A 132 1.15 -22.15 -12.52
N ASN A 133 -0.06 -22.70 -12.49
CA ASN A 133 -0.40 -23.84 -11.65
C ASN A 133 0.03 -25.13 -12.35
N VAL A 134 1.17 -25.68 -11.97
CA VAL A 134 1.64 -26.96 -12.49
C VAL A 134 0.89 -28.07 -11.77
N PRO A 135 0.03 -28.85 -12.44
CA PRO A 135 -0.61 -29.99 -11.80
C PRO A 135 0.46 -30.95 -11.30
N ALA A 136 0.29 -31.46 -10.08
CA ALA A 136 1.11 -32.56 -9.61
C ALA A 136 0.94 -33.72 -10.60
N ASN A 137 2.04 -34.25 -11.14
CA ASN A 137 2.00 -35.41 -12.03
C ASN A 137 1.15 -36.53 -11.40
N GLU A 138 0.17 -37.04 -12.15
CA GLU A 138 -0.30 -38.43 -12.00
C GLU A 138 0.81 -39.40 -12.45
#